data_AF-A0A5J6XTL5-F1
#
_entry.id   AF-A0A5J6XTL5-F1
#
_cell.length_a   1.000
_cell.length_b   1.000
_cell.length_c   1.000
_cell.angle_alpha   90.00
_cell.angle_beta   90.00
_cell.angle_gamma   90.00
#
_symmetry.space_group_name_H-M   'P 1'
#
loop_
_entity.id
_entity.type
_entity.pdbx_description
1 polymer ?
#
loop_
_entity_poly.entity_id
_entity_poly.type
_entity_poly.pdbx_seq_one_letter_code
_entity_poly.pdbx_strand_id
1 'polypeptide(L)'
;MMKLVWVIPLFPLLSFVLLLVVGKRLKASSAYIGIGFTLLTFLFSLLVLIGRLQSPDYRSVVDWLRIGENQVTMGVEVNQLNALMLVIVSLVSLLVHIYSIGYMQGDGRVPVFFAYLGLFTFAMLGLVVSPNLLQLYIFWELVGLGSFLLIGFYFYKDAARRAAKKAFIMTRIGDIGLLIGIILLFWKTGSFEYEAIFSAVENGVLTSGWATATALLIFIGAIGKSGQFPLHTWLPDAMEGPTPVSALIHAATMVAAGVYLVATMFPLFAASETAMLTVAIVGAFTAIFAAAIATVQKDIKRILAYSTVSQLGYMMLALGTAGYVAGVFHLTTHAFFKALLFLAAGSVIHAVHTQNIDEMGGLWKKLRRTGPLFLIGTLALTGFPLLSGFFSKDEILVSVWESGHIVLFIVALLTSILTAFYMFRLFFIVFWGPSRNETKDVQESPGSMTAPMMILAVLSIFAGYVNTPWFGTFLGDWLAEGNRYLGHVHIEGPIWIPIVAILAFLIGCGTAWLIYGKRKSVGVEKEVPGPLYQMLANKFYVDEFYEFTIVRMVKGFGMILSWVEKYILQGIVSSVSYLINFSATKGANAHNGKMQIYGTIALIGLAAVLVIFAWTGGYVR
;
A
#
# COMPACT_ATOMS: atom_id res chain seq x y z
N MET A 1 -5.15 -16.93 26.40
CA MET A 1 -5.72 -16.85 25.04
C MET A 1 -4.78 -16.12 24.06
N MET A 2 -4.09 -15.05 24.48
CA MET A 2 -3.08 -14.34 23.66
C MET A 2 -1.96 -15.25 23.11
N LYS A 3 -1.62 -16.36 23.79
CA LYS A 3 -0.68 -17.39 23.29
C LYS A 3 -1.06 -18.01 21.94
N LEU A 4 -2.31 -17.91 21.50
CA LEU A 4 -2.78 -18.48 20.22
C LEU A 4 -2.63 -17.52 19.03
N VAL A 5 -2.13 -16.29 19.25
CA VAL A 5 -2.01 -15.27 18.21
C VAL A 5 -1.20 -15.74 16.98
N TRP A 6 -0.16 -16.56 17.19
CA TRP A 6 0.67 -17.07 16.09
C TRP A 6 -0.08 -17.97 15.12
N VAL A 7 -1.22 -18.54 15.51
CA VAL A 7 -2.07 -19.37 14.63
C VAL A 7 -2.91 -18.49 13.69
N ILE A 8 -3.19 -17.24 14.05
CA ILE A 8 -4.10 -16.35 13.30
C ILE A 8 -3.63 -16.17 11.84
N PRO A 9 -2.37 -15.78 11.55
CA PRO A 9 -1.90 -15.68 10.17
C PRO A 9 -1.82 -17.04 9.46
N LEU A 10 -1.71 -18.16 10.20
CA LEU A 10 -1.58 -19.49 9.58
C LEU A 10 -2.90 -19.97 8.96
N PHE A 11 -4.07 -19.54 9.44
CA PHE A 11 -5.34 -19.94 8.84
C PHE A 11 -5.47 -19.48 7.36
N PRO A 12 -5.25 -18.19 7.00
CA PRO A 12 -5.25 -17.77 5.61
C PRO A 12 -4.12 -18.39 4.77
N LEU A 13 -2.97 -18.71 5.38
CA LEU A 13 -1.89 -19.43 4.71
C LEU A 13 -2.31 -20.87 4.36
N LEU A 14 -2.95 -21.58 5.29
CA LEU A 14 -3.51 -22.91 5.04
C LEU A 14 -4.57 -22.87 3.94
N SER A 15 -5.43 -21.85 3.96
CA SER A 15 -6.38 -21.61 2.86
C SER A 15 -5.66 -21.46 1.51
N PHE A 16 -4.61 -20.63 1.44
CA PHE A 16 -3.82 -20.45 0.22
C PHE A 16 -3.22 -21.78 -0.27
N VAL A 17 -2.54 -22.52 0.59
CA VAL A 17 -1.88 -23.79 0.23
C VAL A 17 -2.91 -24.83 -0.23
N LEU A 18 -4.01 -24.99 0.50
CA LEU A 18 -5.08 -25.93 0.15
C LEU A 18 -5.70 -25.56 -1.20
N LEU A 19 -6.00 -24.28 -1.44
CA LEU A 19 -6.60 -23.84 -2.69
C LEU A 19 -5.65 -23.96 -3.89
N LEU A 20 -4.33 -23.88 -3.70
CA LEU A 20 -3.37 -24.19 -4.76
C LEU A 20 -3.38 -25.67 -5.13
N VAL A 21 -3.48 -26.58 -4.15
CA VAL A 21 -3.39 -28.03 -4.38
C VAL A 21 -4.72 -28.62 -4.87
N VAL A 22 -5.83 -28.34 -4.18
CA VAL A 22 -7.15 -28.93 -4.47
C VAL A 22 -8.16 -27.97 -5.09
N GLY A 23 -7.86 -26.67 -5.19
CA GLY A 23 -8.82 -25.67 -5.66
C GLY A 23 -9.35 -25.93 -7.08
N LYS A 24 -8.53 -26.45 -8.00
CA LYS A 24 -8.97 -26.83 -9.35
C LYS A 24 -10.08 -27.89 -9.34
N ARG A 25 -10.07 -28.82 -8.37
CA ARG A 25 -11.11 -29.86 -8.22
C ARG A 25 -12.39 -29.28 -7.62
N LEU A 26 -12.26 -28.31 -6.73
CA LEU A 26 -13.38 -27.71 -5.98
C LEU A 26 -14.14 -26.64 -6.78
N LYS A 27 -13.53 -26.02 -7.80
CA LYS A 27 -14.14 -24.97 -8.62
C LYS A 27 -14.79 -23.90 -7.73
N ALA A 28 -16.07 -23.59 -7.89
CA ALA A 28 -16.77 -22.56 -7.10
C ALA A 28 -16.79 -22.87 -5.58
N SER A 29 -16.77 -24.15 -5.18
CA SER A 29 -16.75 -24.53 -3.76
C SER A 29 -15.46 -24.13 -3.03
N SER A 30 -14.41 -23.74 -3.76
CA SER A 30 -13.17 -23.19 -3.17
C SER A 30 -13.43 -21.96 -2.30
N ALA A 31 -14.47 -21.17 -2.63
CA ALA A 31 -14.84 -19.98 -1.88
C ALA A 31 -15.13 -20.27 -0.40
N TYR A 32 -15.81 -21.39 -0.12
CA TYR A 32 -16.19 -21.76 1.24
C TYR A 32 -14.99 -22.13 2.11
N ILE A 33 -13.93 -22.72 1.53
CA ILE A 33 -12.67 -22.96 2.24
C ILE A 33 -12.03 -21.63 2.65
N GLY A 34 -11.94 -20.68 1.70
CA GLY A 34 -11.41 -19.35 1.98
C GLY A 34 -12.18 -18.62 3.08
N ILE A 35 -13.50 -18.70 3.04
CA ILE A 35 -14.38 -18.08 4.05
C ILE A 35 -14.24 -18.78 5.40
N GLY A 36 -14.19 -20.12 5.43
CA GLY A 36 -14.05 -20.88 6.68
C GLY A 36 -12.77 -20.52 7.43
N PHE A 37 -11.63 -20.48 6.75
CA PHE A 37 -10.36 -20.11 7.36
C PHE A 37 -10.29 -18.64 7.77
N THR A 38 -10.82 -17.72 6.95
CA THR A 38 -10.88 -16.30 7.33
C THR A 38 -11.86 -16.02 8.46
N LEU A 39 -12.93 -16.81 8.60
CA LEU A 39 -13.83 -16.78 9.75
C LEU A 39 -13.11 -17.21 11.03
N LEU A 40 -12.36 -18.32 11.00
CA LEU A 40 -11.53 -18.75 12.14
C LEU A 40 -10.52 -17.68 12.52
N THR A 41 -9.89 -17.05 11.53
CA THR A 41 -8.97 -15.92 11.72
C THR A 41 -9.64 -14.78 12.49
N PHE A 42 -10.83 -14.37 12.05
CA PHE A 42 -11.61 -13.31 12.70
C PHE A 42 -12.01 -13.67 14.12
N LEU A 43 -12.54 -14.88 14.35
CA LEU A 43 -12.92 -15.33 15.69
C LEU A 43 -11.73 -15.33 16.65
N PHE A 44 -10.57 -15.85 16.23
CA PHE A 44 -9.38 -15.83 17.08
C PHE A 44 -8.84 -14.41 17.30
N SER A 45 -8.97 -13.50 16.33
CA SER A 45 -8.60 -12.10 16.52
C SER A 45 -9.45 -11.40 17.58
N LEU A 46 -10.76 -11.69 17.64
CA LEU A 46 -11.64 -11.20 18.71
C LEU A 46 -11.22 -11.74 20.08
N LEU A 47 -10.86 -13.02 20.16
CA LEU A 47 -10.37 -13.62 21.40
C LEU A 47 -9.05 -12.99 21.88
N VAL A 48 -8.17 -12.62 20.95
CA VAL A 48 -6.93 -11.89 21.26
C VAL A 48 -7.24 -10.47 21.73
N LEU A 49 -8.17 -9.76 21.09
CA LEU A 49 -8.62 -8.43 21.53
C LEU A 49 -9.19 -8.47 22.95
N ILE A 50 -10.12 -9.39 23.23
CA ILE A 50 -10.70 -9.57 24.59
C ILE A 50 -9.59 -9.88 25.60
N GLY A 51 -8.63 -10.73 25.23
CA GLY A 51 -7.48 -11.03 26.07
C GLY A 51 -6.62 -9.80 26.35
N ARG A 52 -6.35 -8.96 25.34
CA ARG A 52 -5.54 -7.76 25.51
C ARG A 52 -6.27 -6.66 26.29
N LEU A 53 -7.60 -6.58 26.23
CA LEU A 53 -8.38 -5.67 27.08
C LEU A 53 -8.25 -5.97 28.58
N GLN A 54 -7.88 -7.21 28.94
CA GLN A 54 -7.84 -7.68 30.33
C GLN A 54 -6.41 -7.95 30.84
N SER A 55 -5.40 -7.82 29.99
CA SER A 55 -4.04 -8.26 30.29
C SER A 55 -3.02 -7.34 29.62
N PRO A 56 -1.79 -7.25 30.14
CA PRO A 56 -0.72 -6.45 29.54
C PRO A 56 -0.28 -7.04 28.20
N ASP A 57 0.67 -6.35 27.56
CA ASP A 57 1.26 -6.78 26.29
C ASP A 57 1.81 -8.21 26.37
N TYR A 58 1.64 -8.95 25.26
CA TYR A 58 2.12 -10.32 25.14
C TYR A 58 3.13 -10.41 24.01
N ARG A 59 4.33 -10.90 24.34
CA ARG A 59 5.40 -11.13 23.37
C ARG A 59 5.92 -12.55 23.50
N SER A 60 6.10 -13.21 22.35
CA SER A 60 6.64 -14.57 22.26
C SER A 60 7.52 -14.67 21.04
N VAL A 61 8.82 -14.82 21.26
CA VAL A 61 9.84 -14.86 20.20
C VAL A 61 10.66 -16.14 20.29
N VAL A 62 11.16 -16.58 19.15
CA VAL A 62 12.11 -17.69 19.00
C VAL A 62 13.34 -17.18 18.26
N ASP A 63 14.51 -17.75 18.58
CA ASP A 63 15.75 -17.45 17.88
C ASP A 63 15.63 -17.97 16.43
N TRP A 64 15.66 -17.06 15.46
CA TRP A 64 15.62 -17.41 14.04
C TRP A 64 17.02 -17.60 13.47
N LEU A 65 17.92 -16.66 13.75
CA LEU A 65 19.30 -16.67 13.27
C LEU A 65 20.21 -15.99 14.30
N ARG A 66 21.46 -16.45 14.41
CA ARG A 66 22.53 -15.75 15.15
C ARG A 66 23.64 -15.33 14.21
N ILE A 67 24.04 -14.06 14.26
CA ILE A 67 25.12 -13.49 13.46
C ILE A 67 26.16 -12.90 14.43
N GLY A 68 27.24 -13.65 14.66
CA GLY A 68 28.20 -13.31 15.71
C GLY A 68 27.53 -13.29 17.09
N GLU A 69 27.59 -12.15 17.77
CA GLU A 69 26.93 -11.94 19.07
C GLU A 69 25.46 -11.49 18.95
N ASN A 70 25.03 -11.05 17.76
CA ASN A 70 23.70 -10.50 17.56
C ASN A 70 22.69 -11.61 17.27
N GLN A 71 21.59 -11.59 18.02
CA GLN A 71 20.48 -12.53 17.87
C GLN A 71 19.36 -11.89 17.05
N VAL A 72 18.91 -12.60 16.03
CA VAL A 72 17.76 -12.23 15.21
C VAL A 72 16.61 -13.14 15.58
N THR A 73 15.53 -12.56 16.08
CA THR A 73 14.36 -13.32 16.53
C THR A 73 13.21 -13.25 15.52
N MET A 74 12.34 -14.24 15.57
CA MET A 74 11.03 -14.22 14.91
C MET A 74 9.96 -14.62 15.92
N GLY A 75 8.76 -14.08 15.79
CA GLY A 75 7.70 -14.39 16.75
C GLY A 75 6.44 -13.57 16.54
N VAL A 76 5.79 -13.29 17.66
CA VAL A 76 4.54 -12.54 17.71
C VAL A 76 4.53 -11.57 18.88
N GLU A 77 3.97 -10.39 18.64
CA GLU A 77 3.69 -9.38 19.65
C GLU A 77 2.23 -8.94 19.57
N VAL A 78 1.61 -8.81 20.74
CA VAL A 78 0.25 -8.30 20.92
C VAL A 78 0.29 -7.14 21.90
N ASN A 79 0.27 -5.93 21.34
CA ASN A 79 -0.05 -4.68 22.03
C ASN A 79 -1.44 -4.18 21.60
N GLN A 80 -1.87 -3.01 22.08
CA GLN A 80 -3.18 -2.43 21.76
C GLN A 80 -3.37 -2.19 20.26
N LEU A 81 -2.36 -1.61 19.59
CA LEU A 81 -2.41 -1.31 18.16
C LEU A 81 -2.52 -2.61 17.33
N ASN A 82 -1.71 -3.62 17.66
CA ASN A 82 -1.71 -4.91 16.97
C ASN A 82 -3.05 -5.64 17.15
N ALA A 83 -3.58 -5.66 18.38
CA ALA A 83 -4.87 -6.29 18.66
C ALA A 83 -6.02 -5.63 17.88
N LEU A 84 -6.04 -4.30 17.82
CA LEU A 84 -7.01 -3.53 17.04
C LEU A 84 -6.90 -3.85 15.54
N MET A 85 -5.68 -3.81 14.99
CA MET A 85 -5.42 -4.05 13.58
C MET A 85 -5.72 -5.49 13.16
N LEU A 86 -5.48 -6.48 14.02
CA LEU A 86 -5.84 -7.87 13.78
C LEU A 86 -7.35 -8.03 13.53
N VAL A 87 -8.18 -7.39 14.34
CA VAL A 87 -9.64 -7.44 14.21
C VAL A 87 -10.09 -6.73 12.93
N ILE A 88 -9.55 -5.53 12.66
CA ILE A 88 -9.91 -4.76 11.45
C ILE A 88 -9.56 -5.53 10.18
N VAL A 89 -8.32 -6.03 10.07
CA VAL A 89 -7.84 -6.74 8.87
C VAL A 89 -8.61 -8.03 8.66
N SER A 90 -8.82 -8.83 9.71
CA SER A 90 -9.52 -10.12 9.60
C SER A 90 -11.02 -9.93 9.31
N LEU A 91 -11.67 -8.93 9.90
CA LEU A 91 -13.09 -8.62 9.63
C LEU A 91 -13.30 -8.15 8.20
N VAL A 92 -12.54 -7.15 7.74
CA VAL A 92 -12.68 -6.65 6.37
C VAL A 92 -12.33 -7.75 5.37
N SER A 93 -11.31 -8.57 5.65
CA SER A 93 -10.98 -9.73 4.83
C SER A 93 -12.13 -10.73 4.75
N LEU A 94 -12.72 -11.13 5.88
CA LEU A 94 -13.88 -12.02 5.91
C LEU A 94 -15.05 -11.49 5.07
N LEU A 95 -15.39 -10.21 5.24
CA LEU A 95 -16.47 -9.56 4.50
C LEU A 95 -16.19 -9.49 2.99
N VAL A 96 -14.95 -9.22 2.59
CA VAL A 96 -14.52 -9.27 1.18
C VAL A 96 -14.57 -10.70 0.63
N HIS A 97 -14.19 -11.72 1.40
CA HIS A 97 -14.29 -13.12 0.98
C HIS A 97 -15.75 -13.52 0.72
N ILE A 98 -16.67 -13.16 1.62
CA ILE A 98 -18.11 -13.42 1.46
C ILE A 98 -18.66 -12.68 0.22
N TYR A 99 -18.33 -11.39 0.08
CA TYR A 99 -18.75 -10.59 -1.07
C TYR A 99 -18.27 -11.18 -2.40
N SER A 100 -17.06 -11.72 -2.41
CA SER A 100 -16.43 -12.27 -3.62
C SER A 100 -17.14 -13.50 -4.17
N ILE A 101 -17.99 -14.20 -3.39
CA ILE A 101 -18.81 -15.31 -3.91
C ILE A 101 -19.73 -14.82 -5.03
N GLY A 102 -20.46 -13.74 -4.79
CA GLY A 102 -21.39 -13.18 -5.78
C GLY A 102 -20.64 -12.48 -6.91
N TYR A 103 -19.62 -11.69 -6.57
CA TYR A 103 -18.90 -10.89 -7.56
C TYR A 103 -18.11 -11.73 -8.57
N MET A 104 -17.50 -12.85 -8.13
CA MET A 104 -16.69 -13.72 -8.98
C MET A 104 -17.51 -14.86 -9.61
N GLN A 105 -18.83 -14.84 -9.48
CA GLN A 105 -19.68 -15.88 -10.05
C GLN A 105 -19.51 -15.94 -11.59
N GLY A 106 -19.20 -17.12 -12.11
CA GLY A 106 -18.96 -17.32 -13.54
C GLY A 106 -17.51 -17.12 -14.00
N ASP A 107 -16.60 -16.64 -13.14
CA ASP A 107 -15.17 -16.54 -13.48
C ASP A 107 -14.49 -17.92 -13.46
N GLY A 108 -13.65 -18.22 -14.45
CA GLY A 108 -12.95 -19.51 -14.57
C GLY A 108 -11.81 -19.72 -13.55
N ARG A 109 -11.37 -18.67 -12.85
CA ARG A 109 -10.21 -18.66 -11.95
C ARG A 109 -10.56 -18.36 -10.50
N VAL A 110 -11.80 -18.62 -10.09
CA VAL A 110 -12.28 -18.48 -8.70
C VAL A 110 -11.32 -19.10 -7.66
N PRO A 111 -10.80 -20.35 -7.82
CA PRO A 111 -9.89 -20.91 -6.83
C PRO A 111 -8.59 -20.12 -6.66
N VAL A 112 -8.04 -19.59 -7.76
CA VAL A 112 -6.82 -18.78 -7.75
C VAL A 112 -7.07 -17.44 -7.07
N PHE A 113 -8.23 -16.84 -7.32
CA PHE A 113 -8.64 -15.60 -6.69
C PHE A 113 -8.68 -15.72 -5.16
N PHE A 114 -9.38 -16.73 -4.63
CA PHE A 114 -9.46 -16.98 -3.20
C PHE A 114 -8.12 -17.40 -2.58
N ALA A 115 -7.27 -18.13 -3.32
CA ALA A 115 -5.91 -18.41 -2.87
C ALA A 115 -5.11 -17.11 -2.68
N TYR A 116 -5.14 -16.20 -3.67
CA TYR A 116 -4.43 -14.92 -3.57
C TYR A 116 -4.98 -14.02 -2.46
N LEU A 117 -6.29 -14.01 -2.22
CA LEU A 117 -6.88 -13.31 -1.07
C LEU A 117 -6.38 -13.89 0.26
N GLY A 118 -6.27 -15.23 0.36
CA GLY A 118 -5.70 -15.91 1.52
C GLY A 118 -4.23 -15.54 1.77
N LEU A 119 -3.40 -15.59 0.72
CA LEU A 119 -1.98 -15.20 0.80
C LEU A 119 -1.82 -13.75 1.26
N PHE A 120 -2.62 -12.85 0.71
CA PHE A 120 -2.56 -11.44 1.04
C PHE A 120 -3.03 -11.16 2.47
N THR A 121 -4.06 -11.87 2.94
CA THR A 121 -4.54 -11.79 4.33
C THR A 121 -3.50 -12.34 5.30
N PHE A 122 -2.86 -13.48 4.97
CA PHE A 122 -1.73 -14.01 5.74
C PHE A 122 -0.61 -12.98 5.86
N ALA A 123 -0.21 -12.38 4.75
CA ALA A 123 0.86 -11.40 4.71
C ALA A 123 0.57 -10.20 5.61
N MET A 124 -0.64 -9.63 5.51
CA MET A 124 -1.02 -8.48 6.32
C MET A 124 -1.14 -8.81 7.81
N LEU A 125 -1.69 -9.97 8.17
CA LEU A 125 -1.78 -10.37 9.57
C LEU A 125 -0.41 -10.68 10.17
N GLY A 126 0.48 -11.30 9.40
CA GLY A 126 1.88 -11.51 9.80
C GLY A 126 2.63 -10.20 10.03
N LEU A 127 2.38 -9.19 9.18
CA LEU A 127 2.91 -7.83 9.33
C LEU A 127 2.47 -7.21 10.66
N VAL A 128 1.18 -7.29 10.99
CA VAL A 128 0.59 -6.68 12.20
C VAL A 128 1.08 -7.33 13.49
N VAL A 129 1.40 -8.63 13.49
CA VAL A 129 1.87 -9.31 14.72
C VAL A 129 3.39 -9.33 14.83
N SER A 130 4.12 -8.70 13.91
CA SER A 130 5.57 -8.75 13.89
C SER A 130 6.15 -8.09 15.15
N PRO A 131 7.06 -8.75 15.88
CA PRO A 131 7.68 -8.20 17.10
C PRO A 131 8.91 -7.31 16.81
N ASN A 132 9.37 -7.28 15.55
CA ASN A 132 10.56 -6.54 15.16
C ASN A 132 10.47 -6.05 13.70
N LEU A 133 11.30 -5.06 13.38
CA LEU A 133 11.29 -4.41 12.06
C LEU A 133 11.67 -5.33 10.91
N LEU A 134 12.54 -6.31 11.15
CA LEU A 134 12.97 -7.23 10.10
C LEU A 134 11.84 -8.19 9.71
N GLN A 135 11.13 -8.75 10.69
CA GLN A 135 9.95 -9.57 10.43
C GLN A 135 8.84 -8.75 9.78
N LEU A 136 8.62 -7.50 10.24
CA LEU A 136 7.70 -6.58 9.59
C LEU A 136 8.07 -6.41 8.11
N TYR A 137 9.35 -6.20 7.79
CA TYR A 137 9.84 -6.05 6.41
C TYR A 137 9.59 -7.31 5.56
N ILE A 138 9.79 -8.51 6.11
CA ILE A 138 9.49 -9.77 5.38
C ILE A 138 8.01 -9.84 5.00
N PHE A 139 7.11 -9.51 5.91
CA PHE A 139 5.68 -9.49 5.62
C PHE A 139 5.25 -8.29 4.77
N TRP A 140 5.91 -7.15 4.89
CA TRP A 140 5.75 -5.96 4.04
C TRP A 140 5.98 -6.26 2.56
N GLU A 141 7.03 -7.02 2.32
CA GLU A 141 7.41 -7.56 1.02
C GLU A 141 6.36 -8.55 0.49
N LEU A 142 5.89 -9.45 1.36
CA LEU A 142 4.86 -10.41 1.01
C LEU A 142 3.50 -9.76 0.70
N VAL A 143 3.15 -8.66 1.39
CA VAL A 143 1.98 -7.82 1.08
C VAL A 143 2.14 -7.21 -0.32
N GLY A 144 3.35 -6.75 -0.67
CA GLY A 144 3.66 -6.25 -2.01
C GLY A 144 3.55 -7.31 -3.11
N LEU A 145 3.98 -8.54 -2.84
CA LEU A 145 3.78 -9.67 -3.75
C LEU A 145 2.30 -10.02 -3.91
N GLY A 146 1.56 -10.11 -2.81
CA GLY A 146 0.13 -10.41 -2.83
C GLY A 146 -0.66 -9.37 -3.62
N SER A 147 -0.36 -8.08 -3.47
CA SER A 147 -1.00 -7.02 -4.25
C SER A 147 -0.65 -7.09 -5.74
N PHE A 148 0.61 -7.38 -6.10
CA PHE A 148 1.01 -7.60 -7.50
C PHE A 148 0.17 -8.71 -8.16
N LEU A 149 -0.01 -9.83 -7.47
CA LEU A 149 -0.80 -10.97 -7.96
C LEU A 149 -2.28 -10.63 -8.10
N LEU A 150 -2.85 -9.88 -7.16
CA LEU A 150 -4.27 -9.50 -7.15
C LEU A 150 -4.60 -8.39 -8.15
N ILE A 151 -3.76 -7.37 -8.28
CA ILE A 151 -3.91 -6.31 -9.31
C ILE A 151 -3.74 -6.94 -10.70
N GLY A 152 -2.73 -7.80 -10.85
CA GLY A 152 -2.47 -8.56 -12.07
C GLY A 152 -3.37 -9.77 -12.28
N PHE A 153 -4.49 -9.91 -11.56
CA PHE A 153 -5.34 -11.09 -11.65
C PHE A 153 -5.79 -11.33 -13.09
N TYR A 154 -6.26 -10.28 -13.77
CA TYR A 154 -6.59 -10.30 -15.20
C TYR A 154 -5.35 -10.09 -16.08
N PHE A 155 -4.31 -10.91 -15.89
CA PHE A 155 -3.00 -10.78 -16.56
C PHE A 155 -3.04 -10.80 -18.09
N TYR A 156 -4.14 -11.26 -18.69
CA TYR A 156 -4.33 -11.23 -20.14
C TYR A 156 -4.65 -9.81 -20.66
N LYS A 157 -5.06 -8.88 -19.77
CA LYS A 157 -5.25 -7.45 -20.11
C LYS A 157 -3.93 -6.69 -19.97
N ASP A 158 -3.53 -5.98 -21.02
CA ASP A 158 -2.32 -5.15 -21.01
C ASP A 158 -2.35 -4.05 -19.95
N ALA A 159 -3.52 -3.46 -19.71
CA ALA A 159 -3.72 -2.46 -18.66
C ALA A 159 -3.40 -3.05 -17.27
N ALA A 160 -3.98 -4.22 -16.93
CA ALA A 160 -3.73 -4.90 -15.66
C ALA A 160 -2.26 -5.31 -15.49
N ARG A 161 -1.60 -5.80 -16.54
CA ARG A 161 -0.15 -6.13 -16.50
C ARG A 161 0.71 -4.91 -16.20
N ARG A 162 0.42 -3.77 -16.85
CA ARG A 162 1.16 -2.52 -16.62
C ARG A 162 0.90 -1.97 -15.23
N ALA A 163 -0.36 -1.97 -14.79
CA ALA A 163 -0.76 -1.54 -13.45
C ALA A 163 -0.06 -2.36 -12.35
N ALA A 164 -0.09 -3.69 -12.46
CA ALA A 164 0.57 -4.58 -11.50
C ALA A 164 2.08 -4.31 -11.41
N LYS A 165 2.77 -4.21 -12.57
CA LYS A 165 4.21 -3.89 -12.61
C LYS A 165 4.51 -2.52 -11.99
N LYS A 166 3.71 -1.51 -12.32
CA LYS A 166 3.89 -0.16 -11.77
C LYS A 166 3.71 -0.14 -10.26
N ALA A 167 2.68 -0.81 -9.72
CA ALA A 167 2.48 -0.96 -8.28
C ALA A 167 3.64 -1.66 -7.59
N PHE A 168 4.15 -2.74 -8.16
CA PHE A 168 5.28 -3.45 -7.59
C PHE A 168 6.56 -2.60 -7.60
N ILE A 169 6.87 -1.91 -8.70
CA ILE A 169 8.08 -1.07 -8.82
C ILE A 169 7.99 0.16 -7.91
N MET A 170 6.86 0.87 -7.90
CA MET A 170 6.70 2.09 -7.08
C MET A 170 6.80 1.79 -5.59
N THR A 171 6.17 0.70 -5.15
CA THR A 171 6.26 0.28 -3.74
C THR A 171 7.67 -0.19 -3.41
N ARG A 172 8.34 -0.90 -4.33
CA ARG A 172 9.75 -1.31 -4.16
C ARG A 172 10.71 -0.15 -3.91
N ILE A 173 10.52 0.97 -4.58
CA ILE A 173 11.34 2.18 -4.37
C ILE A 173 11.22 2.66 -2.92
N GLY A 174 10.00 2.65 -2.37
CA GLY A 174 9.76 2.92 -0.95
C GLY A 174 10.43 1.88 -0.05
N ASP A 175 10.29 0.61 -0.40
CA ASP A 175 10.79 -0.54 0.37
C ASP A 175 12.33 -0.52 0.50
N ILE A 176 13.06 0.07 -0.46
CA ILE A 176 14.51 0.30 -0.36
C ILE A 176 14.83 1.31 0.74
N GLY A 177 14.08 2.41 0.85
CA GLY A 177 14.25 3.40 1.92
C GLY A 177 14.04 2.77 3.30
N LEU A 178 12.97 1.98 3.43
CA LEU A 178 12.68 1.20 4.64
C LEU A 178 13.83 0.27 4.98
N LEU A 179 14.34 -0.51 4.02
CA LEU A 179 15.44 -1.44 4.24
C LEU A 179 16.71 -0.73 4.71
N ILE A 180 17.08 0.39 4.10
CA ILE A 180 18.24 1.19 4.53
C ILE A 180 18.02 1.69 5.96
N GLY A 181 16.82 2.19 6.29
CA GLY A 181 16.47 2.62 7.65
C GLY A 181 16.63 1.51 8.67
N ILE A 182 16.15 0.30 8.36
CA ILE A 182 16.29 -0.89 9.22
C ILE A 182 17.76 -1.26 9.45
N ILE A 183 18.57 -1.26 8.39
CA ILE A 183 20.01 -1.56 8.49
C ILE A 183 20.74 -0.55 9.36
N LEU A 184 20.44 0.75 9.20
CA LEU A 184 21.08 1.81 9.99
C LEU A 184 20.66 1.77 11.47
N LEU A 185 19.40 1.46 11.76
CA LEU A 185 18.94 1.24 13.13
C LEU A 185 19.68 0.06 13.74
N PHE A 186 19.75 -1.09 13.05
CA PHE A 186 20.50 -2.25 13.54
C PHE A 186 21.98 -1.96 13.76
N TRP A 187 22.63 -1.17 12.90
CA TRP A 187 24.01 -0.75 13.12
C TRP A 187 24.14 0.02 14.45
N LYS A 188 23.22 0.92 14.76
CA LYS A 188 23.30 1.74 15.97
C LYS A 188 22.83 1.05 17.25
N THR A 189 21.84 0.17 17.16
CA THR A 189 21.22 -0.47 18.33
C THR A 189 21.70 -1.89 18.57
N GLY A 190 22.29 -2.54 17.55
CA GLY A 190 22.63 -3.97 17.56
C GLY A 190 21.41 -4.91 17.50
N SER A 191 20.19 -4.37 17.33
CA SER A 191 18.94 -5.14 17.43
C SER A 191 17.86 -4.62 16.48
N PHE A 192 17.03 -5.55 15.97
CA PHE A 192 15.85 -5.21 15.17
C PHE A 192 14.58 -5.02 16.01
N GLU A 193 14.63 -5.34 17.30
CA GLU A 193 13.48 -5.32 18.21
C GLU A 193 13.03 -3.88 18.51
N TYR A 194 11.71 -3.66 18.53
CA TYR A 194 11.14 -2.33 18.80
C TYR A 194 11.59 -1.76 20.15
N GLU A 195 11.53 -2.56 21.20
CA GLU A 195 11.93 -2.18 22.56
C GLU A 195 13.39 -1.69 22.63
N ALA A 196 14.30 -2.38 21.94
CA ALA A 196 15.71 -1.99 21.90
C ALA A 196 15.91 -0.67 21.14
N ILE A 197 15.17 -0.46 20.05
CA ILE A 197 15.21 0.79 19.27
C ILE A 197 14.66 1.95 20.10
N PHE A 198 13.51 1.79 20.74
CA PHE A 198 12.90 2.84 21.56
C PHE A 198 13.74 3.15 22.79
N SER A 199 14.33 2.13 23.44
CA SER A 199 15.28 2.35 24.55
C SER A 199 16.54 3.11 24.10
N ALA A 200 17.02 2.86 22.87
CA ALA A 200 18.16 3.61 22.32
C ALA A 200 17.82 5.08 22.03
N VAL A 201 16.55 5.38 21.73
CA VAL A 201 16.03 6.75 21.63
C VAL A 201 16.00 7.41 23.02
N GLU A 202 15.42 6.74 24.03
CA GLU A 202 15.31 7.27 25.41
C GLU A 202 16.65 7.60 26.02
N ASN A 203 17.59 6.68 25.88
CA ASN A 203 18.91 6.79 26.48
C ASN A 203 19.84 7.73 25.69
N GLY A 204 19.34 8.40 24.64
CA GLY A 204 20.11 9.34 23.82
C GLY A 204 21.23 8.69 22.99
N VAL A 205 21.20 7.36 22.81
CA VAL A 205 22.17 6.62 21.98
C VAL A 205 21.97 7.00 20.50
N LEU A 206 20.72 7.14 20.08
CA LEU A 206 20.37 7.73 18.79
C LEU A 206 20.41 9.26 18.90
N THR A 207 21.51 9.87 18.46
CA THR A 207 21.60 11.33 18.40
C THR A 207 20.52 11.91 17.46
N SER A 208 20.14 13.17 17.66
CA SER A 208 19.06 13.82 16.90
C SER A 208 19.19 13.67 15.37
N GLY A 209 20.41 13.76 14.82
CA GLY A 209 20.66 13.55 13.40
C GLY A 209 20.39 12.10 12.95
N TRP A 210 20.78 11.11 13.75
CA TRP A 210 20.51 9.69 13.46
C TRP A 210 19.03 9.35 13.58
N ALA A 211 18.36 9.85 14.62
CA ALA A 211 16.91 9.69 14.79
C ALA A 211 16.16 10.28 13.59
N THR A 212 16.50 11.50 13.18
CA THR A 212 15.89 12.16 11.99
C THR A 212 16.14 11.37 10.72
N ALA A 213 17.39 10.99 10.43
CA ALA A 213 17.73 10.29 9.19
C ALA A 213 17.04 8.92 9.10
N THR A 214 17.08 8.14 10.19
CA THR A 214 16.43 6.82 10.24
C THR A 214 14.92 6.93 10.18
N ALA A 215 14.29 7.85 10.91
CA ALA A 215 12.85 8.10 10.84
C ALA A 215 12.39 8.45 9.41
N LEU A 216 13.11 9.35 8.72
CA LEU A 216 12.78 9.72 7.34
C LEU A 216 12.97 8.56 6.35
N LEU A 217 14.01 7.73 6.53
CA LEU A 217 14.22 6.53 5.70
C LEU A 217 13.09 5.50 5.90
N ILE A 218 12.68 5.26 7.15
CA ILE A 218 11.51 4.43 7.47
C ILE A 218 10.24 5.03 6.82
N PHE A 219 10.09 6.35 6.87
CA PHE A 219 8.95 7.05 6.28
C PHE A 219 8.89 6.93 4.75
N ILE A 220 10.02 6.85 4.05
CA ILE A 220 10.03 6.58 2.59
C ILE A 220 9.33 5.25 2.27
N GLY A 221 9.48 4.22 3.13
CA GLY A 221 8.70 3.00 3.06
C GLY A 221 7.20 3.25 3.17
N ALA A 222 6.79 3.99 4.20
CA ALA A 222 5.41 4.37 4.43
C ALA A 222 4.81 5.16 3.24
N ILE A 223 5.56 6.10 2.66
CA ILE A 223 5.19 6.86 1.45
C ILE A 223 4.84 5.90 0.31
N GLY A 224 5.67 4.88 0.08
CA GLY A 224 5.48 3.88 -0.98
C GLY A 224 4.18 3.08 -0.83
N LYS A 225 3.95 2.43 0.33
CA LYS A 225 2.78 1.56 0.53
C LYS A 225 1.47 2.31 0.76
N SER A 226 1.50 3.45 1.44
CA SER A 226 0.29 4.28 1.67
C SER A 226 -0.01 5.24 0.52
N GLY A 227 0.77 5.18 -0.57
CA GLY A 227 0.53 5.97 -1.77
C GLY A 227 0.58 7.48 -1.51
N GLN A 228 1.54 7.94 -0.70
CA GLN A 228 1.76 9.38 -0.49
C GLN A 228 2.52 9.98 -1.67
N PHE A 229 2.44 11.30 -1.84
CA PHE A 229 3.35 11.97 -2.74
C PHE A 229 4.81 11.76 -2.28
N PRO A 230 5.76 11.46 -3.18
CA PRO A 230 5.66 11.34 -4.64
C PRO A 230 5.20 9.96 -5.17
N LEU A 231 5.22 8.89 -4.38
CA LEU A 231 5.02 7.51 -4.84
C LEU A 231 3.54 7.07 -4.96
N HIS A 232 2.60 8.00 -5.13
CA HIS A 232 1.15 7.73 -5.13
C HIS A 232 0.60 7.14 -6.44
N THR A 233 1.32 7.32 -7.56
CA THR A 233 0.80 7.12 -8.93
C THR A 233 0.35 5.69 -9.24
N TRP A 234 0.78 4.69 -8.46
CA TRP A 234 0.34 3.31 -8.64
C TRP A 234 -1.08 3.05 -8.11
N LEU A 235 -1.53 3.80 -7.11
CA LEU A 235 -2.77 3.51 -6.39
C LEU A 235 -4.03 3.66 -7.28
N PRO A 236 -4.16 4.70 -8.12
CA PRO A 236 -5.26 4.81 -9.06
C PRO A 236 -5.23 3.74 -10.16
N ASP A 237 -4.03 3.32 -10.60
CA ASP A 237 -3.88 2.29 -11.63
C ASP A 237 -4.18 0.88 -11.08
N ALA A 238 -4.00 0.66 -9.77
CA ALA A 238 -4.40 -0.59 -9.12
C ALA A 238 -5.90 -0.92 -9.26
N MET A 239 -6.72 0.05 -9.68
CA MET A 239 -8.14 -0.12 -9.98
C MET A 239 -8.42 -1.01 -11.20
N GLU A 240 -7.41 -1.44 -11.94
CA GLU A 240 -7.55 -2.48 -12.98
C GLU A 240 -7.88 -3.88 -12.39
N GLY A 241 -7.56 -4.10 -11.12
CA GLY A 241 -7.88 -5.36 -10.41
C GLY A 241 -9.38 -5.54 -10.15
N PRO A 242 -9.84 -6.76 -9.81
CA PRO A 242 -11.24 -7.00 -9.41
C PRO A 242 -11.68 -6.09 -8.25
N THR A 243 -12.93 -5.63 -8.24
CA THR A 243 -13.38 -4.67 -7.20
C THR A 243 -13.28 -5.18 -5.74
N PRO A 244 -13.50 -6.46 -5.42
CA PRO A 244 -13.27 -6.95 -4.06
C PRO A 244 -11.81 -6.79 -3.60
N VAL A 245 -10.85 -6.87 -4.53
CA VAL A 245 -9.43 -6.58 -4.26
C VAL A 245 -9.25 -5.11 -3.90
N SER A 246 -9.90 -4.20 -4.63
CA SER A 246 -9.85 -2.77 -4.32
C SER A 246 -10.38 -2.49 -2.91
N ALA A 247 -11.46 -3.15 -2.47
CA ALA A 247 -11.95 -3.00 -1.10
C ALA A 247 -10.93 -3.47 -0.06
N LEU A 248 -10.28 -4.62 -0.29
CA LEU A 248 -9.30 -5.16 0.66
C LEU A 248 -8.03 -4.31 0.74
N ILE A 249 -7.39 -4.05 -0.41
CA ILE A 249 -6.09 -3.34 -0.53
C ILE A 249 -6.19 -1.90 -0.01
N HIS A 250 -7.28 -1.19 -0.32
CA HIS A 250 -7.40 0.25 -0.11
C HIS A 250 -8.11 0.64 1.19
N ALA A 251 -8.78 -0.29 1.87
CA ALA A 251 -9.46 0.02 3.12
C ALA A 251 -8.63 -0.35 4.36
N ALA A 252 -8.24 -1.62 4.49
CA ALA A 252 -7.76 -2.16 5.77
C ALA A 252 -6.32 -2.69 5.75
N THR A 253 -5.68 -2.81 4.58
CA THR A 253 -4.46 -3.63 4.44
C THR A 253 -3.26 -2.87 3.90
N MET A 254 -2.92 -2.99 2.61
CA MET A 254 -1.67 -2.51 2.03
C MET A 254 -1.43 -1.03 2.28
N VAL A 255 -2.45 -0.20 2.04
CA VAL A 255 -2.30 1.23 2.23
C VAL A 255 -2.28 1.64 3.70
N ALA A 256 -2.97 0.86 4.55
CA ALA A 256 -2.97 1.02 6.00
C ALA A 256 -1.60 0.63 6.60
N ALA A 257 -0.85 -0.29 5.98
CA ALA A 257 0.47 -0.71 6.44
C ALA A 257 1.45 0.46 6.57
N GLY A 258 1.38 1.45 5.66
CA GLY A 258 2.19 2.67 5.76
C GLY A 258 1.89 3.49 7.02
N VAL A 259 0.61 3.75 7.28
CA VAL A 259 0.17 4.48 8.47
C VAL A 259 0.48 3.68 9.74
N TYR A 260 0.25 2.36 9.71
CA TYR A 260 0.56 1.44 10.80
C TYR A 260 2.06 1.42 11.13
N LEU A 261 2.95 1.46 10.14
CA LEU A 261 4.40 1.53 10.36
C LEU A 261 4.79 2.83 11.09
N VAL A 262 4.25 3.97 10.66
CA VAL A 262 4.51 5.27 11.32
C VAL A 262 3.96 5.29 12.74
N ALA A 263 2.76 4.72 12.96
CA ALA A 263 2.17 4.57 14.28
C ALA A 263 2.99 3.61 15.18
N THR A 264 3.45 2.48 14.65
CA THR A 264 4.29 1.51 15.40
C THR A 264 5.62 2.12 15.78
N MET A 265 6.25 2.86 14.87
CA MET A 265 7.53 3.53 15.08
C MET A 265 7.37 4.95 15.65
N PHE A 266 6.21 5.30 16.19
CA PHE A 266 5.91 6.66 16.66
C PHE A 266 6.95 7.20 17.65
N PRO A 267 7.48 6.43 18.63
CA PRO A 267 8.55 6.93 19.51
C PRO A 267 9.82 7.38 18.76
N LEU A 268 10.17 6.72 17.66
CA LEU A 268 11.31 7.12 16.81
C LEU A 268 11.02 8.45 16.10
N PHE A 269 9.80 8.65 15.60
CA PHE A 269 9.39 9.89 14.97
C PHE A 269 9.30 11.05 15.97
N ALA A 270 8.69 10.82 17.13
CA ALA A 270 8.51 11.81 18.18
C ALA A 270 9.85 12.36 18.73
N ALA A 271 10.93 11.59 18.61
CA ALA A 271 12.28 12.04 18.96
C ALA A 271 12.90 13.05 17.99
N SER A 272 12.25 13.35 16.86
CA SER A 272 12.69 14.34 15.88
C SER A 272 11.52 15.20 15.38
N GLU A 273 11.51 16.46 15.80
CA GLU A 273 10.56 17.47 15.32
C GLU A 273 10.60 17.62 13.79
N THR A 274 11.79 17.52 13.18
CA THR A 274 11.95 17.61 11.72
C THR A 274 11.31 16.42 11.02
N ALA A 275 11.45 15.21 11.57
CA ALA A 275 10.79 14.03 11.02
C ALA A 275 9.27 14.15 11.12
N MET A 276 8.75 14.53 12.29
CA MET A 276 7.30 14.74 12.52
C MET A 276 6.71 15.78 11.56
N LEU A 277 7.35 16.95 11.46
CA LEU A 277 6.91 18.01 10.56
C LEU A 277 6.95 17.57 9.09
N THR A 278 7.93 16.77 8.69
CA THR A 278 8.01 16.22 7.33
C THR A 278 6.83 15.28 7.04
N VAL A 279 6.49 14.40 7.99
CA VAL A 279 5.32 13.52 7.89
C VAL A 279 4.04 14.35 7.76
N ALA A 280 3.90 15.41 8.56
CA ALA A 280 2.74 16.30 8.55
C ALA A 280 2.58 17.04 7.20
N ILE A 281 3.66 17.60 6.67
CA ILE A 281 3.67 18.34 5.40
C ILE A 281 3.35 17.41 4.23
N VAL A 282 3.99 16.23 4.16
CA VAL A 282 3.74 15.25 3.09
C VAL A 282 2.30 14.75 3.16
N GLY A 283 1.77 14.50 4.37
CA GLY A 283 0.38 14.12 4.58
C GLY A 283 -0.60 15.18 4.10
N ALA A 284 -0.44 16.43 4.55
CA ALA A 284 -1.30 17.55 4.16
C ALA A 284 -1.27 17.82 2.65
N PHE A 285 -0.08 17.83 2.06
CA PHE A 285 0.07 18.02 0.61
C PHE A 285 -0.61 16.89 -0.17
N THR A 286 -0.36 15.63 0.21
CA THR A 286 -1.01 14.47 -0.41
C THR A 286 -2.54 14.56 -0.28
N ALA A 287 -3.04 14.99 0.88
CA ALA A 287 -4.46 15.09 1.18
C ALA A 287 -5.18 16.03 0.20
N ILE A 288 -4.70 17.27 0.06
CA ILE A 288 -5.29 18.29 -0.82
C ILE A 288 -5.06 17.97 -2.31
N PHE A 289 -3.86 17.50 -2.65
CA PHE A 289 -3.48 17.14 -4.01
C PHE A 289 -4.40 16.07 -4.59
N ALA A 290 -4.61 14.98 -3.83
CA ALA A 290 -5.46 13.87 -4.28
C ALA A 290 -6.95 14.25 -4.29
N ALA A 291 -7.40 15.06 -3.32
CA ALA A 291 -8.77 15.56 -3.29
C ALA A 291 -9.08 16.42 -4.52
N ALA A 292 -8.15 17.29 -4.94
CA ALA A 292 -8.29 18.11 -6.13
C ALA A 292 -8.44 17.24 -7.40
N ILE A 293 -7.60 16.21 -7.57
CA ILE A 293 -7.71 15.30 -8.72
C ILE A 293 -9.07 14.57 -8.72
N ALA A 294 -9.53 14.09 -7.57
CA ALA A 294 -10.78 13.33 -7.45
C ALA A 294 -12.01 14.13 -7.94
N THR A 295 -11.97 15.46 -7.89
CA THR A 295 -13.09 16.32 -8.34
C THR A 295 -13.43 16.20 -9.82
N VAL A 296 -12.46 15.83 -10.67
CA VAL A 296 -12.62 15.75 -12.14
C VAL A 296 -12.48 14.33 -12.69
N GLN A 297 -12.19 13.34 -11.84
CA GLN A 297 -12.10 11.95 -12.28
C GLN A 297 -13.48 11.44 -12.69
N LYS A 298 -13.51 10.58 -13.72
CA LYS A 298 -14.75 10.02 -14.29
C LYS A 298 -14.97 8.54 -14.01
N ASP A 299 -13.92 7.87 -13.55
CA ASP A 299 -14.00 6.46 -13.17
C ASP A 299 -14.37 6.35 -11.68
N ILE A 300 -15.46 5.64 -11.38
CA ILE A 300 -15.96 5.46 -10.01
C ILE A 300 -14.90 4.89 -9.07
N LYS A 301 -14.10 3.92 -9.53
CA LYS A 301 -13.05 3.29 -8.72
C LYS A 301 -11.87 4.23 -8.53
N ARG A 302 -11.47 4.99 -9.56
CA ARG A 302 -10.37 5.96 -9.45
C ARG A 302 -10.72 7.13 -8.54
N ILE A 303 -11.97 7.60 -8.52
CA ILE A 303 -12.43 8.60 -7.53
C ILE A 303 -12.28 8.03 -6.11
N LEU A 304 -12.70 6.78 -5.89
CA LEU A 304 -12.52 6.10 -4.60
C LEU A 304 -11.04 5.85 -4.25
N ALA A 305 -10.18 5.62 -5.24
CA ALA A 305 -8.74 5.47 -5.04
C ALA A 305 -8.09 6.80 -4.63
N TYR A 306 -8.35 7.90 -5.34
CA TYR A 306 -7.81 9.22 -4.98
C TYR A 306 -8.35 9.72 -3.65
N SER A 307 -9.61 9.44 -3.34
CA SER A 307 -10.14 9.73 -2.01
C SER A 307 -9.46 8.89 -0.92
N THR A 308 -8.96 7.70 -1.23
CA THR A 308 -8.13 6.91 -0.30
C THR A 308 -6.76 7.55 -0.10
N VAL A 309 -6.07 7.94 -1.19
CA VAL A 309 -4.82 8.72 -1.11
C VAL A 309 -5.01 9.93 -0.20
N SER A 310 -6.12 10.65 -0.38
CA SER A 310 -6.44 11.84 0.41
C SER A 310 -6.65 11.53 1.90
N GLN A 311 -7.42 10.49 2.25
CA GLN A 311 -7.66 10.12 3.65
C GLN A 311 -6.42 9.57 4.35
N LEU A 312 -5.55 8.84 3.64
CA LEU A 312 -4.27 8.42 4.22
C LEU A 312 -3.35 9.62 4.45
N GLY A 313 -3.41 10.64 3.57
CA GLY A 313 -2.77 11.93 3.80
C GLY A 313 -3.24 12.60 5.09
N TYR A 314 -4.55 12.54 5.41
CA TYR A 314 -5.07 12.99 6.70
C TYR A 314 -4.52 12.21 7.90
N MET A 315 -4.41 10.88 7.78
CA MET A 315 -3.84 10.05 8.85
C MET A 315 -2.36 10.36 9.07
N MET A 316 -1.59 10.56 8.00
CA MET A 316 -0.19 10.99 8.08
C MET A 316 -0.07 12.40 8.66
N LEU A 317 -0.95 13.32 8.26
CA LEU A 317 -1.01 14.65 8.85
C LEU A 317 -1.21 14.57 10.36
N ALA A 318 -2.20 13.80 10.82
CA ALA A 318 -2.48 13.62 12.24
C ALA A 318 -1.27 13.04 12.99
N LEU A 319 -0.67 11.96 12.46
CA LEU A 319 0.52 11.36 13.06
C LEU A 319 1.70 12.35 13.11
N GLY A 320 1.92 13.14 12.06
CA GLY A 320 2.97 14.14 12.00
C GLY A 320 2.76 15.35 12.91
N THR A 321 1.52 15.63 13.33
CA THR A 321 1.17 16.65 14.32
C THR A 321 1.00 16.08 15.73
N ALA A 322 1.61 14.92 16.00
CA ALA A 322 1.55 14.19 17.27
C ALA A 322 0.15 13.65 17.68
N GLY A 323 -0.82 13.66 16.76
CA GLY A 323 -2.14 13.06 16.91
C GLY A 323 -2.14 11.55 16.65
N TYR A 324 -1.46 10.77 17.49
CA TYR A 324 -1.42 9.30 17.35
C TYR A 324 -2.82 8.66 17.40
N VAL A 325 -3.60 8.98 18.42
CA VAL A 325 -4.97 8.45 18.58
C VAL A 325 -5.84 8.86 17.40
N ALA A 326 -5.81 10.13 17.01
CA ALA A 326 -6.55 10.65 15.86
C ALA A 326 -6.23 9.89 14.56
N GLY A 327 -4.95 9.64 14.29
CA GLY A 327 -4.49 8.88 13.12
C GLY A 327 -4.98 7.42 13.13
N VAL A 328 -4.83 6.71 14.24
CA VAL A 328 -5.24 5.30 14.39
C VAL A 328 -6.77 5.14 14.42
N PHE A 329 -7.46 6.06 15.07
CA PHE A 329 -8.92 6.09 15.11
C PHE A 329 -9.50 6.35 13.72
N HIS A 330 -8.97 7.31 12.97
CA HIS A 330 -9.40 7.53 11.60
C HIS A 330 -9.07 6.35 10.68
N LEU A 331 -7.92 5.70 10.87
CA LEU A 331 -7.60 4.47 10.15
C LEU A 331 -8.64 3.35 10.39
N THR A 332 -9.13 3.25 11.62
CA THR A 332 -10.17 2.28 12.01
C THR A 332 -11.50 2.58 11.32
N THR A 333 -12.00 3.81 11.43
CA THR A 333 -13.28 4.19 10.81
C THR A 333 -13.20 4.11 9.29
N HIS A 334 -12.05 4.51 8.72
CA HIS A 334 -11.75 4.43 7.30
C HIS A 334 -11.81 3.03 6.73
N ALA A 335 -11.26 2.04 7.44
CA ALA A 335 -11.34 0.65 7.01
C ALA A 335 -12.79 0.21 6.76
N PHE A 336 -13.74 0.67 7.58
CA PHE A 336 -15.16 0.30 7.44
C PHE A 336 -15.84 1.05 6.30
N PHE A 337 -15.81 2.39 6.30
CA PHE A 337 -16.56 3.16 5.28
C PHE A 337 -15.93 3.07 3.89
N LYS A 338 -14.61 2.85 3.75
CA LYS A 338 -14.00 2.60 2.44
C LYS A 338 -14.30 1.23 1.90
N ALA A 339 -14.22 0.19 2.74
CA ALA A 339 -14.63 -1.14 2.31
C ALA A 339 -16.09 -1.10 1.82
N LEU A 340 -16.97 -0.42 2.56
CA LEU A 340 -18.36 -0.21 2.15
C LEU A 340 -18.46 0.47 0.78
N LEU A 341 -17.77 1.59 0.59
CA LEU A 341 -17.80 2.36 -0.66
C LEU A 341 -17.27 1.56 -1.85
N PHE A 342 -16.17 0.83 -1.71
CA PHE A 342 -15.62 0.00 -2.80
C PHE A 342 -16.52 -1.19 -3.12
N LEU A 343 -17.08 -1.87 -2.11
CA LEU A 343 -18.02 -2.97 -2.33
C LEU A 343 -19.35 -2.47 -2.94
N ALA A 344 -19.84 -1.31 -2.53
CA ALA A 344 -21.02 -0.68 -3.12
C ALA A 344 -20.76 -0.22 -4.56
N ALA A 345 -19.58 0.37 -4.85
CA ALA A 345 -19.16 0.65 -6.22
C ALA A 345 -19.06 -0.62 -7.06
N GLY A 346 -18.57 -1.73 -6.49
CA GLY A 346 -18.55 -3.03 -7.15
C GLY A 346 -19.94 -3.55 -7.52
N SER A 347 -20.93 -3.35 -6.64
CA SER A 347 -22.34 -3.67 -6.89
C SER A 347 -22.91 -2.81 -8.02
N VAL A 348 -22.62 -1.50 -8.02
CA VAL A 348 -23.00 -0.60 -9.11
C VAL A 348 -22.39 -1.06 -10.44
N ILE A 349 -21.08 -1.28 -10.49
CA ILE A 349 -20.37 -1.72 -11.72
C ILE A 349 -20.91 -3.06 -12.21
N HIS A 350 -21.21 -4.00 -11.30
CA HIS A 350 -21.78 -5.28 -11.66
C HIS A 350 -23.17 -5.13 -12.30
N ALA A 351 -23.97 -4.17 -11.85
CA ALA A 351 -25.31 -3.91 -12.36
C ALA A 351 -25.36 -3.10 -13.67
N VAL A 352 -24.36 -2.26 -13.95
CA VAL A 352 -24.36 -1.38 -15.15
C VAL A 352 -23.24 -1.67 -16.16
N HIS A 353 -22.30 -2.57 -15.84
CA HIS A 353 -21.18 -3.00 -16.68
C HIS A 353 -20.23 -1.90 -17.20
N THR A 354 -20.29 -0.70 -16.62
CA THR A 354 -19.37 0.41 -16.90
C THR A 354 -18.78 0.96 -15.59
N GLN A 355 -17.59 1.54 -15.67
CA GLN A 355 -16.93 2.25 -14.56
C GLN A 355 -17.03 3.77 -14.73
N ASN A 356 -17.41 4.25 -15.92
CA ASN A 356 -17.51 5.66 -16.25
C ASN A 356 -18.82 6.24 -15.68
N ILE A 357 -18.71 7.21 -14.78
CA ILE A 357 -19.88 7.82 -14.13
C ILE A 357 -20.72 8.65 -15.10
N ASP A 358 -20.14 9.16 -16.19
CA ASP A 358 -20.87 9.94 -17.20
C ASP A 358 -21.94 9.09 -17.93
N GLU A 359 -21.73 7.76 -17.96
CA GLU A 359 -22.65 6.78 -18.55
C GLU A 359 -23.69 6.26 -17.53
N MET A 360 -23.58 6.65 -16.26
CA MET A 360 -24.48 6.25 -15.19
C MET A 360 -25.60 7.29 -14.96
N GLY A 361 -26.54 6.97 -14.07
CA GLY A 361 -27.59 7.90 -13.65
C GLY A 361 -28.89 7.20 -13.28
N GLY A 362 -29.69 7.83 -12.41
CA GLY A 362 -31.02 7.36 -12.03
C GLY A 362 -31.06 6.00 -11.32
N LEU A 363 -29.93 5.56 -10.73
CA LEU A 363 -29.84 4.25 -10.09
C LEU A 363 -30.53 4.17 -8.71
N TRP A 364 -30.88 5.29 -8.07
CA TRP A 364 -31.49 5.31 -6.73
C TRP A 364 -32.74 4.42 -6.62
N LYS A 365 -33.61 4.45 -7.65
CA LYS A 365 -34.85 3.66 -7.67
C LYS A 365 -34.61 2.19 -8.07
N LYS A 366 -33.56 1.93 -8.85
CA LYS A 366 -33.20 0.60 -9.37
C LYS A 366 -32.42 -0.22 -8.33
N LEU A 367 -31.49 0.42 -7.63
CA LEU A 367 -30.61 -0.17 -6.61
C LEU A 367 -31.03 0.29 -5.20
N ARG A 368 -32.18 -0.19 -4.74
CA ARG A 368 -32.82 0.22 -3.47
C ARG A 368 -32.02 -0.17 -2.21
N ARG A 369 -31.12 -1.14 -2.31
CA ARG A 369 -30.20 -1.53 -1.22
C ARG A 369 -28.84 -0.88 -1.38
N THR A 370 -28.22 -1.01 -2.56
CA THR A 370 -26.86 -0.48 -2.79
C THR A 370 -26.82 1.05 -2.68
N GLY A 371 -27.86 1.76 -3.13
CA GLY A 371 -27.91 3.23 -3.07
C GLY A 371 -27.80 3.80 -1.65
N PRO A 372 -28.67 3.41 -0.70
CA PRO A 372 -28.55 3.83 0.69
C PRO A 372 -27.24 3.41 1.35
N LEU A 373 -26.72 2.22 1.05
CA LEU A 373 -25.44 1.75 1.59
C LEU A 373 -24.26 2.60 1.09
N PHE A 374 -24.26 2.96 -0.20
CA PHE A 374 -23.28 3.89 -0.76
C PHE A 374 -23.39 5.29 -0.12
N LEU A 375 -24.62 5.76 0.13
CA LEU A 375 -24.85 7.04 0.79
C LEU A 375 -24.33 7.05 2.23
N ILE A 376 -24.55 5.99 3.02
CA ILE A 376 -24.03 5.86 4.39
C ILE A 376 -22.50 5.94 4.38
N GLY A 377 -21.84 5.20 3.49
CA GLY A 377 -20.38 5.26 3.34
C GLY A 377 -19.89 6.65 2.91
N THR A 378 -20.65 7.32 2.06
CA THR A 378 -20.36 8.69 1.59
C THR A 378 -20.47 9.68 2.75
N LEU A 379 -21.58 9.67 3.47
CA LEU A 379 -21.82 10.53 4.63
C LEU A 379 -20.73 10.32 5.70
N ALA A 380 -20.40 9.06 6.02
CA ALA A 380 -19.34 8.74 6.96
C ALA A 380 -17.99 9.30 6.50
N LEU A 381 -17.56 9.03 5.26
CA LEU A 381 -16.31 9.55 4.71
C LEU A 381 -16.24 11.09 4.71
N THR A 382 -17.36 11.77 4.45
CA THR A 382 -17.41 13.24 4.36
C THR A 382 -17.52 13.94 5.70
N GLY A 383 -17.67 13.20 6.80
CA GLY A 383 -17.80 13.78 8.15
C GLY A 383 -19.20 14.34 8.45
N PHE A 384 -20.27 13.70 7.95
CA PHE A 384 -21.62 14.07 8.35
C PHE A 384 -21.81 13.86 9.86
N PRO A 385 -22.46 14.79 10.59
CA PRO A 385 -22.68 14.68 12.04
C PRO A 385 -23.21 13.32 12.46
N LEU A 386 -22.73 12.82 13.60
CA LEU A 386 -23.14 11.54 14.23
C LEU A 386 -22.66 10.27 13.52
N LEU A 387 -21.91 10.36 12.41
CA LEU A 387 -21.28 9.18 11.80
C LEU A 387 -19.80 9.04 12.18
N SER A 388 -19.23 7.86 11.98
CA SER A 388 -17.88 7.56 12.47
C SER A 388 -16.79 8.48 11.93
N GLY A 389 -16.91 8.91 10.68
CA GLY A 389 -15.93 9.80 10.07
C GLY A 389 -16.01 11.24 10.55
N PHE A 390 -17.13 11.68 11.16
CA PHE A 390 -17.21 12.99 11.81
C PHE A 390 -16.29 13.04 13.02
N PHE A 391 -16.45 12.10 13.96
CA PHE A 391 -15.64 12.03 15.17
C PHE A 391 -14.15 11.90 14.86
N SER A 392 -13.78 10.97 13.98
CA SER A 392 -12.36 10.76 13.67
C SER A 392 -11.72 11.90 12.89
N LYS A 393 -12.44 12.63 12.03
CA LYS A 393 -11.89 13.81 11.36
C LYS A 393 -11.80 15.02 12.26
N ASP A 394 -12.76 15.17 13.16
CA ASP A 394 -12.75 16.22 14.17
C ASP A 394 -11.50 16.11 15.04
N GLU A 395 -11.19 14.90 15.53
CA GLU A 395 -9.98 14.64 16.32
C GLU A 395 -8.68 14.96 15.54
N ILE A 396 -8.65 14.69 14.24
CA ILE A 396 -7.52 15.10 13.39
C ILE A 396 -7.41 16.63 13.34
N LEU A 397 -8.52 17.34 13.08
CA LEU A 397 -8.52 18.80 13.03
C LEU A 397 -8.09 19.42 14.36
N VAL A 398 -8.52 18.85 15.48
CA VAL A 398 -8.08 19.24 16.83
C VAL A 398 -6.58 19.01 16.98
N SER A 399 -6.05 17.83 16.63
CA SER A 399 -4.62 17.56 16.76
C SER A 399 -3.72 18.52 15.96
N VAL A 400 -4.17 18.92 14.75
CA VAL A 400 -3.43 19.84 13.88
C VAL A 400 -3.52 21.28 14.41
N TRP A 401 -4.65 21.65 15.02
CA TRP A 401 -4.81 22.96 15.65
C TRP A 401 -3.90 23.10 16.87
N GLU A 402 -3.90 22.10 17.74
CA GLU A 402 -3.11 22.08 18.98
C GLU A 402 -1.60 22.04 18.71
N SER A 403 -1.17 21.49 17.57
CA SER A 403 0.24 21.54 17.16
C SER A 403 0.72 22.95 16.78
N GLY A 404 -0.18 23.94 16.72
CA GLY A 404 0.14 25.34 16.35
C GLY A 404 0.39 25.56 14.85
N HIS A 405 0.22 24.55 14.00
CA HIS A 405 0.49 24.63 12.56
C HIS A 405 -0.74 25.09 11.76
N ILE A 406 -1.10 26.37 11.89
CA ILE A 406 -2.31 26.97 11.29
C ILE A 406 -2.44 26.71 9.79
N VAL A 407 -1.33 26.75 9.03
CA VAL A 407 -1.36 26.48 7.59
C VAL A 407 -1.81 25.04 7.29
N LEU A 408 -1.31 24.07 8.06
CA LEU A 408 -1.72 22.66 7.91
C LEU A 408 -3.19 22.47 8.28
N PHE A 409 -3.68 23.19 9.29
CA PHE A 409 -5.08 23.20 9.68
C PHE A 409 -5.99 23.74 8.55
N ILE A 410 -5.62 24.85 7.92
CA ILE A 410 -6.37 25.42 6.78
C ILE A 410 -6.39 24.43 5.60
N VAL A 411 -5.25 23.81 5.30
CA VAL A 411 -5.17 22.78 4.24
C VAL A 411 -6.08 21.59 4.56
N ALA A 412 -6.10 21.14 5.81
CA ALA A 412 -6.99 20.08 6.28
C ALA A 412 -8.47 20.49 6.15
N LEU A 413 -8.85 21.72 6.45
CA LEU A 413 -10.23 22.20 6.25
C LEU A 413 -10.63 22.27 4.78
N LEU A 414 -9.78 22.85 3.92
CA LEU A 414 -10.03 22.94 2.47
C LEU A 414 -10.17 21.55 1.85
N THR A 415 -9.33 20.60 2.28
CA THR A 415 -9.41 19.21 1.82
C THR A 415 -10.73 18.54 2.26
N SER A 416 -11.29 18.93 3.40
CA SER A 416 -12.56 18.39 3.90
C SER A 416 -13.72 18.86 3.02
N ILE A 417 -13.71 20.14 2.63
CA ILE A 417 -14.66 20.72 1.67
C ILE A 417 -14.59 19.98 0.33
N LEU A 418 -13.38 19.78 -0.21
CA LEU A 418 -13.19 19.05 -1.47
C LEU A 418 -13.66 17.60 -1.35
N THR A 419 -13.43 16.96 -0.20
CA THR A 419 -13.89 15.60 0.08
C THR A 419 -15.40 15.46 0.04
N ALA A 420 -16.11 16.38 0.71
CA ALA A 420 -17.56 16.47 0.60
C ALA A 420 -17.98 16.69 -0.86
N PHE A 421 -17.35 17.62 -1.57
CA PHE A 421 -17.69 17.93 -2.95
C PHE A 421 -17.57 16.73 -3.90
N TYR A 422 -16.40 16.08 -4.00
CA TYR A 422 -16.22 15.01 -4.99
C TYR A 422 -17.04 13.75 -4.65
N MET A 423 -17.28 13.46 -3.38
CA MET A 423 -18.08 12.30 -2.98
C MET A 423 -19.57 12.52 -3.28
N PHE A 424 -20.11 13.70 -3.00
CA PHE A 424 -21.49 14.02 -3.36
C PHE A 424 -21.67 14.21 -4.86
N ARG A 425 -20.68 14.74 -5.58
CA ARG A 425 -20.64 14.71 -7.05
C ARG A 425 -20.82 13.29 -7.55
N LEU A 426 -20.00 12.36 -7.06
CA LEU A 426 -20.08 10.95 -7.43
C LEU A 426 -21.47 10.37 -7.12
N PHE A 427 -21.97 10.59 -5.91
CA PHE A 427 -23.29 10.11 -5.50
C PHE A 427 -24.43 10.64 -6.40
N PHE A 428 -24.47 11.95 -6.66
CA PHE A 428 -25.55 12.56 -7.45
C PHE A 428 -25.49 12.14 -8.93
N ILE A 429 -24.30 12.03 -9.52
CA ILE A 429 -24.16 11.60 -10.92
C ILE A 429 -24.64 10.15 -11.11
N VAL A 430 -24.26 9.25 -10.18
CA VAL A 430 -24.54 7.81 -10.29
C VAL A 430 -25.99 7.49 -9.94
N PHE A 431 -26.51 8.02 -8.83
CA PHE A 431 -27.82 7.62 -8.30
C PHE A 431 -28.96 8.55 -8.69
N TRP A 432 -28.69 9.83 -8.95
CA TRP A 432 -29.70 10.83 -9.30
C TRP A 432 -29.72 11.13 -10.81
N GLY A 433 -30.64 12.01 -11.22
CA GLY A 433 -30.77 12.41 -12.62
C GLY A 433 -31.43 11.36 -13.53
N PRO A 434 -31.48 11.61 -14.85
CA PRO A 434 -32.00 10.64 -15.82
C PRO A 434 -31.05 9.45 -15.95
N SER A 435 -31.62 8.27 -16.25
CA SER A 435 -30.83 7.09 -16.64
C SER A 435 -30.14 7.38 -17.98
N ARG A 436 -28.82 7.30 -18.01
CA ARG A 436 -28.00 7.51 -19.22
C ARG A 436 -27.54 6.21 -19.87
N ASN A 437 -27.67 5.10 -19.16
CA ASN A 437 -27.39 3.77 -19.68
C ASN A 437 -28.66 3.19 -20.33
N GLU A 438 -28.48 2.57 -21.50
CA GLU A 438 -29.52 1.90 -22.29
C GLU A 438 -29.90 0.52 -21.73
N THR A 439 -29.10 -0.05 -20.82
CA THR A 439 -29.42 -1.33 -20.16
C THR A 439 -30.75 -1.25 -19.41
N LYS A 440 -31.75 -1.96 -19.92
CA LYS A 440 -33.10 -2.02 -19.36
C LYS A 440 -33.17 -2.86 -18.07
N ASP A 441 -32.30 -3.85 -17.93
CA ASP A 441 -32.32 -4.82 -16.81
C ASP A 441 -31.23 -4.56 -15.77
N VAL A 442 -31.26 -3.40 -15.13
CA VAL A 442 -30.45 -3.15 -13.93
C VAL A 442 -31.08 -3.88 -12.75
N GLN A 443 -30.40 -4.91 -12.26
CA GLN A 443 -30.84 -5.68 -11.10
C GLN A 443 -29.96 -5.40 -9.88
N GLU A 444 -30.54 -5.54 -8.69
CA GLU A 444 -29.81 -5.43 -7.43
C GLU A 444 -28.86 -6.62 -7.26
N SER A 445 -27.74 -6.38 -6.58
CA SER A 445 -26.79 -7.44 -6.26
C SER A 445 -27.39 -8.51 -5.32
N PRO A 446 -26.91 -9.77 -5.42
CA PRO A 446 -27.37 -10.87 -4.58
C PRO A 446 -27.04 -10.67 -3.09
N GLY A 447 -27.70 -11.46 -2.24
CA GLY A 447 -27.54 -11.43 -0.79
C GLY A 447 -26.09 -11.57 -0.31
N SER A 448 -25.29 -12.38 -1.01
CA SER A 448 -23.85 -12.58 -0.74
C SER A 448 -23.03 -11.30 -0.86
N MET A 449 -23.45 -10.35 -1.70
CA MET A 449 -22.81 -9.04 -1.84
C MET A 449 -23.43 -7.99 -0.91
N THR A 450 -24.75 -8.01 -0.73
CA THR A 450 -25.43 -7.00 0.12
C THR A 450 -25.20 -7.19 1.61
N ALA A 451 -25.10 -8.43 2.10
CA ALA A 451 -24.91 -8.69 3.53
C ALA A 451 -23.60 -8.13 4.10
N PRO A 452 -22.42 -8.35 3.45
CA PRO A 452 -21.18 -7.71 3.88
C PRO A 452 -21.25 -6.18 3.89
N MET A 453 -21.90 -5.58 2.89
CA MET A 453 -22.09 -4.12 2.83
C MET A 453 -22.96 -3.60 3.97
N MET A 454 -24.03 -4.31 4.35
CA MET A 454 -24.87 -3.91 5.49
C MET A 454 -24.10 -3.94 6.81
N ILE A 455 -23.26 -4.96 7.03
CA ILE A 455 -22.41 -5.03 8.22
C ILE A 455 -21.44 -3.84 8.27
N LEU A 456 -20.78 -3.52 7.15
CA LEU A 456 -19.88 -2.36 7.07
C LEU A 456 -20.62 -1.03 7.24
N ALA A 457 -21.87 -0.92 6.80
CA ALA A 457 -22.69 0.27 7.01
C ALA A 457 -23.01 0.48 8.49
N VAL A 458 -23.38 -0.58 9.22
CA VAL A 458 -23.57 -0.54 10.68
C VAL A 458 -22.28 -0.08 11.35
N LEU A 459 -21.13 -0.65 10.97
CA LEU A 459 -19.83 -0.23 11.54
C LEU A 459 -19.47 1.21 11.16
N SER A 460 -19.79 1.68 9.96
CA SER A 460 -19.55 3.07 9.53
C SER A 460 -20.42 4.10 10.28
N ILE A 461 -21.53 3.65 10.89
CA ILE A 461 -22.35 4.48 11.77
C ILE A 461 -21.79 4.43 13.19
N PHE A 462 -21.62 3.23 13.73
CA PHE A 462 -21.41 3.06 15.18
C PHE A 462 -19.95 3.01 15.63
N ALA A 463 -19.00 2.67 14.76
CA ALA A 463 -17.60 2.50 15.17
C ALA A 463 -16.93 3.79 15.65
N GLY A 464 -17.50 4.97 15.35
CA GLY A 464 -16.99 6.23 15.88
C GLY A 464 -17.32 6.45 17.36
N TYR A 465 -18.39 5.84 17.86
CA TYR A 465 -18.90 6.09 19.21
C TYR A 465 -17.98 5.56 20.33
N VAL A 466 -17.01 4.69 19.98
CA VAL A 466 -16.00 4.16 20.91
C VAL A 466 -14.99 5.22 21.37
N ASN A 467 -14.96 6.39 20.72
CA ASN A 467 -14.08 7.50 21.06
C ASN A 467 -14.86 8.82 20.93
N THR A 468 -15.77 9.10 21.88
CA THR A 468 -16.60 10.31 21.85
C THR A 468 -16.76 10.92 23.23
N PRO A 469 -17.01 12.24 23.33
CA PRO A 469 -17.27 12.90 24.61
C PRO A 469 -18.47 12.33 25.39
N TRP A 470 -19.47 11.75 24.69
CA TRP A 470 -20.70 11.28 25.32
C TRP A 470 -20.67 9.82 25.77
N PHE A 471 -19.95 8.96 25.04
CA PHE A 471 -19.87 7.53 25.33
C PHE A 471 -18.52 7.11 25.93
N GLY A 472 -17.60 8.06 26.06
CA GLY A 472 -16.27 7.87 26.63
C GLY A 472 -15.18 7.87 25.57
N THR A 473 -13.97 8.15 26.04
CA THR A 473 -12.72 8.26 25.28
C THR A 473 -11.95 6.95 25.27
N PHE A 474 -12.69 5.83 25.41
CA PHE A 474 -12.15 4.51 25.71
C PHE A 474 -11.05 4.08 24.73
N LEU A 475 -11.27 4.27 23.43
CA LEU A 475 -10.26 3.90 22.43
C LEU A 475 -8.97 4.71 22.61
N GLY A 476 -9.08 6.03 22.80
CA GLY A 476 -7.93 6.90 23.04
C GLY A 476 -7.19 6.55 24.32
N ASP A 477 -7.92 6.41 25.42
CA ASP A 477 -7.37 6.04 26.72
C ASP A 477 -6.62 4.69 26.64
N TRP A 478 -7.25 3.68 26.04
CA TRP A 478 -6.68 2.35 25.90
C TRP A 478 -5.46 2.33 24.98
N LEU A 479 -5.48 3.07 23.86
CA LEU A 479 -4.37 3.16 22.93
C LEU A 479 -3.17 3.91 23.52
N ALA A 480 -3.40 4.90 24.38
CA ALA A 480 -2.35 5.69 25.04
C ALA A 480 -1.84 5.04 26.34
N GLU A 481 -2.57 4.07 26.89
CA GLU A 481 -2.24 3.41 28.15
C GLU A 481 -0.83 2.79 28.12
N GLY A 482 0.02 3.19 29.07
CA GLY A 482 1.36 2.65 29.25
C GLY A 482 2.44 3.24 28.34
N ASN A 483 2.10 4.15 27.42
CA ASN A 483 3.06 4.75 26.49
C ASN A 483 3.33 6.22 26.81
N ARG A 484 4.52 6.51 27.36
CA ARG A 484 4.94 7.86 27.75
C ARG A 484 5.12 8.83 26.56
N TYR A 485 5.26 8.31 25.34
CA TYR A 485 5.37 9.12 24.13
C TYR A 485 4.02 9.57 23.56
N LEU A 486 2.93 8.94 23.97
CA LEU A 486 1.58 9.23 23.48
C LEU A 486 0.90 10.33 24.32
N GLY A 487 1.69 11.32 24.77
CA GLY A 487 1.24 12.42 25.63
C GLY A 487 0.05 13.20 25.04
N HIS A 488 -0.92 13.49 25.90
CA HIS A 488 -2.25 14.09 25.68
C HIS A 488 -3.33 13.11 25.17
N VAL A 489 -3.95 12.43 26.15
CA VAL A 489 -4.93 11.33 25.97
C VAL A 489 -6.28 11.78 25.38
N HIS A 490 -6.65 13.04 25.54
CA HIS A 490 -7.72 13.69 24.80
C HIS A 490 -7.53 15.19 24.99
N ILE A 491 -7.37 15.94 23.91
CA ILE A 491 -7.45 17.39 23.98
C ILE A 491 -8.90 17.71 23.62
N GLU A 492 -9.68 18.18 24.59
CA GLU A 492 -10.98 18.77 24.27
C GLU A 492 -10.73 19.99 23.39
N GLY A 493 -10.83 19.77 22.08
CA GLY A 493 -10.63 20.81 21.10
C GLY A 493 -11.67 21.91 21.28
N PRO A 494 -11.35 23.15 20.89
CA PRO A 494 -12.30 24.24 20.93
C PRO A 494 -13.63 23.87 20.25
N ILE A 495 -14.76 24.17 20.89
CA ILE A 495 -16.13 23.85 20.42
C ILE A 495 -16.42 24.34 18.99
N TRP A 496 -15.68 25.36 18.52
CA TRP A 496 -15.82 25.89 17.17
C TRP A 496 -15.26 24.96 16.08
N ILE A 497 -14.33 24.05 16.37
CA ILE A 497 -13.74 23.13 15.38
C ILE A 497 -14.81 22.19 14.79
N PRO A 498 -15.63 21.49 15.59
CA PRO A 498 -16.76 20.71 15.09
C PRO A 498 -17.72 21.54 14.22
N ILE A 499 -18.00 22.78 14.63
CA ILE A 499 -18.89 23.69 13.88
C ILE A 499 -18.30 23.99 12.50
N VAL A 500 -17.00 24.33 12.44
CA VAL A 500 -16.31 24.59 11.18
C VAL A 500 -16.23 23.34 10.30
N ALA A 501 -16.04 22.15 10.89
CA ALA A 501 -16.09 20.88 10.17
C ALA A 501 -17.48 20.64 9.53
N ILE A 502 -18.56 20.93 10.25
CA ILE A 502 -19.94 20.84 9.73
C ILE A 502 -20.16 21.85 8.61
N LEU A 503 -19.70 23.10 8.77
CA LEU A 503 -19.80 24.11 7.73
C LEU A 503 -19.02 23.70 6.47
N ALA A 504 -17.82 23.14 6.64
CA ALA A 504 -17.02 22.61 5.53
C ALA A 504 -17.76 21.49 4.77
N PHE A 505 -18.37 20.55 5.49
CA PHE A 505 -19.22 19.52 4.91
C PHE A 505 -20.40 20.12 4.13
N LEU A 506 -21.13 21.07 4.73
CA LEU A 506 -22.30 21.71 4.12
C LEU A 506 -21.93 22.49 2.86
N ILE A 507 -20.79 23.18 2.85
CA ILE A 507 -20.28 23.90 1.68
C ILE A 507 -19.98 22.91 0.54
N GLY A 508 -19.22 21.85 0.81
CA GLY A 508 -18.87 20.86 -0.22
C GLY A 508 -20.09 20.09 -0.75
N CYS A 509 -20.96 19.61 0.14
CA CYS A 509 -22.19 18.92 -0.23
C CYS A 509 -23.17 19.85 -0.97
N GLY A 510 -23.36 21.08 -0.46
CA GLY A 510 -24.27 22.07 -1.03
C GLY A 510 -23.85 22.51 -2.44
N THR A 511 -22.55 22.75 -2.65
CA THR A 511 -22.01 23.05 -3.98
C THR A 511 -22.18 21.89 -4.95
N ALA A 512 -21.90 20.65 -4.52
CA ALA A 512 -22.13 19.46 -5.33
C ALA A 512 -23.63 19.27 -5.66
N TRP A 513 -24.54 19.55 -4.72
CA TRP A 513 -25.98 19.46 -4.95
C TRP A 513 -26.48 20.52 -5.94
N LEU A 514 -26.02 21.76 -5.84
CA LEU A 514 -26.39 22.84 -6.77
C LEU A 514 -25.98 22.52 -8.22
N ILE A 515 -24.78 21.97 -8.39
CA ILE A 515 -24.22 21.65 -9.72
C ILE A 515 -24.81 20.33 -10.23
N TYR A 516 -24.68 19.22 -9.51
CA TYR A 516 -25.00 17.89 -10.06
C TYR A 516 -26.40 17.38 -9.67
N GLY A 517 -26.91 17.77 -8.51
CA GLY A 517 -28.23 17.36 -8.02
C GLY A 517 -29.37 18.14 -8.68
N LYS A 518 -29.35 19.47 -8.55
CA LYS A 518 -30.43 20.37 -8.99
C LYS A 518 -30.41 20.61 -10.50
N ARG A 519 -29.26 20.97 -11.09
CA ARG A 519 -29.14 21.18 -12.54
C ARG A 519 -29.09 19.86 -13.32
N LYS A 520 -28.86 18.73 -12.65
CA LYS A 520 -28.70 17.39 -13.27
C LYS A 520 -27.65 17.34 -14.39
N SER A 521 -26.73 18.29 -14.37
CA SER A 521 -25.75 18.52 -15.43
C SER A 521 -24.56 17.59 -15.25
N VAL A 522 -24.15 16.94 -16.34
CA VAL A 522 -22.92 16.15 -16.44
C VAL A 522 -21.96 16.88 -17.35
N GLY A 523 -20.66 16.84 -17.04
CA GLY A 523 -19.64 17.49 -17.85
C GLY A 523 -19.46 19.00 -17.60
N VAL A 524 -20.08 19.56 -16.56
CA VAL A 524 -19.87 20.97 -16.12
C VAL A 524 -18.41 21.25 -15.76
N GLU A 525 -17.65 20.22 -15.38
CA GLU A 525 -16.20 20.32 -15.16
C GLU A 525 -15.45 20.89 -16.37
N LYS A 526 -16.00 20.74 -17.59
CA LYS A 526 -15.42 21.31 -18.81
C LYS A 526 -15.62 22.82 -18.94
N GLU A 527 -16.49 23.42 -18.13
CA GLU A 527 -16.70 24.87 -18.03
C GLU A 527 -15.66 25.54 -17.12
N VAL A 528 -14.90 24.76 -16.34
CA VAL A 528 -13.71 25.22 -15.60
C VAL A 528 -12.66 25.68 -16.62
N PRO A 529 -11.86 26.73 -16.33
CA PRO A 529 -10.81 27.20 -17.24
C PRO A 529 -9.98 26.03 -17.78
N GLY A 530 -9.90 25.93 -19.12
CA GLY A 530 -9.31 24.80 -19.83
C GLY A 530 -7.96 24.31 -19.27
N PRO A 531 -7.01 25.19 -18.92
CA PRO A 531 -5.72 24.77 -18.35
C PRO A 531 -5.84 24.07 -16.99
N LEU A 532 -6.70 24.57 -16.09
CA LEU A 532 -6.88 23.99 -14.75
C LEU A 532 -7.57 22.62 -14.83
N TYR A 533 -8.62 22.51 -15.64
CA TYR A 533 -9.30 21.23 -15.87
C TYR A 533 -8.33 20.20 -16.47
N GLN A 534 -7.55 20.57 -17.50
CA GLN A 534 -6.57 19.66 -18.11
C GLN A 534 -5.49 19.23 -17.11
N MET A 535 -4.99 20.15 -16.27
CA MET A 535 -4.01 19.81 -15.24
C MET A 535 -4.56 18.79 -14.24
N LEU A 536 -5.78 19.00 -13.72
CA LEU A 536 -6.41 18.06 -12.78
C LEU A 536 -6.78 16.73 -13.43
N ALA A 537 -7.31 16.77 -14.66
CA ALA A 537 -7.71 15.58 -15.41
C ALA A 537 -6.50 14.70 -15.73
N ASN A 538 -5.36 15.31 -16.05
CA ASN A 538 -4.07 14.64 -16.26
C ASN A 538 -3.26 14.47 -14.97
N LYS A 539 -3.89 14.57 -13.79
CA LYS A 539 -3.27 14.23 -12.50
C LYS A 539 -1.99 15.02 -12.22
N PHE A 540 -2.00 16.32 -12.56
CA PHE A 540 -0.85 17.23 -12.51
C PHE A 540 0.35 16.79 -13.36
N TYR A 541 0.15 15.91 -14.35
CA TYR A 541 1.18 15.37 -15.22
C TYR A 541 2.32 14.64 -14.48
N VAL A 542 2.07 14.13 -13.27
CA VAL A 542 3.09 13.44 -12.46
C VAL A 542 3.52 12.13 -13.12
N ASP A 543 2.58 11.41 -13.72
CA ASP A 543 2.86 10.19 -14.47
C ASP A 543 3.76 10.44 -15.67
N GLU A 544 3.45 11.47 -16.46
CA GLU A 544 4.20 11.92 -17.63
C GLU A 544 5.59 12.41 -17.23
N PHE A 545 5.69 13.12 -16.10
CA PHE A 545 6.96 13.55 -15.53
C PHE A 545 7.86 12.36 -15.18
N TYR A 546 7.33 11.31 -14.52
CA TYR A 546 8.11 10.11 -14.21
C TYR A 546 8.50 9.31 -15.46
N GLU A 547 7.62 9.21 -16.46
CA GLU A 547 7.97 8.55 -17.72
C GLU A 547 9.07 9.32 -18.45
N PHE A 548 9.00 10.65 -18.49
CA PHE A 548 9.97 11.50 -19.18
C PHE A 548 11.34 11.56 -18.48
N THR A 549 11.35 11.54 -17.14
CA THR A 549 12.58 11.66 -16.35
C THR A 549 13.14 10.29 -15.97
N ILE A 550 12.57 9.67 -14.93
CA ILE A 550 13.10 8.46 -14.29
C ILE A 550 13.10 7.27 -15.26
N VAL A 551 11.98 7.00 -15.93
CA VAL A 551 11.86 5.80 -16.78
C VAL A 551 12.77 5.89 -18.01
N ARG A 552 12.81 7.03 -18.70
CA ARG A 552 13.73 7.22 -19.84
C ARG A 552 15.19 7.20 -19.41
N MET A 553 15.53 7.79 -18.28
CA MET A 553 16.90 7.75 -17.75
C MET A 553 17.35 6.31 -17.49
N VAL A 554 16.54 5.51 -16.80
CA VAL A 554 16.84 4.10 -16.50
C VAL A 554 16.91 3.26 -17.77
N LYS A 555 16.00 3.47 -18.74
CA LYS A 555 16.05 2.81 -20.06
C LYS A 555 17.33 3.17 -20.82
N GLY A 556 17.73 4.44 -20.82
CA GLY A 556 18.95 4.93 -21.46
C GLY A 556 20.20 4.31 -20.83
N PHE A 557 20.28 4.26 -19.50
CA PHE A 557 21.36 3.58 -18.80
C PHE A 557 21.41 2.08 -19.12
N GLY A 558 20.26 1.41 -19.18
CA GLY A 558 20.17 0.01 -19.60
C GLY A 558 20.66 -0.23 -21.03
N MET A 559 20.39 0.69 -21.95
CA MET A 559 20.92 0.61 -23.33
C MET A 559 22.45 0.77 -23.36
N ILE A 560 23.02 1.67 -22.55
CA ILE A 560 24.47 1.83 -22.42
C ILE A 560 25.11 0.55 -21.87
N LEU A 561 24.56 -0.02 -20.79
CA LEU A 561 25.07 -1.28 -20.23
C LEU A 561 24.96 -2.44 -21.23
N SER A 562 23.85 -2.53 -21.95
CA SER A 562 23.69 -3.53 -23.01
C SER A 562 24.69 -3.34 -24.17
N TRP A 563 25.05 -2.10 -24.48
CA TRP A 563 26.07 -1.80 -25.47
C TRP A 563 27.46 -2.23 -24.98
N VAL A 564 27.80 -1.94 -23.72
CA VAL A 564 29.06 -2.39 -23.10
C VAL A 564 29.15 -3.93 -23.13
N GLU A 565 28.10 -4.62 -22.72
CA GLU A 565 28.04 -6.09 -22.74
C GLU A 565 28.29 -6.64 -24.15
N LYS A 566 27.54 -6.12 -25.14
CA LYS A 566 27.55 -6.67 -26.50
C LYS A 566 28.80 -6.31 -27.31
N TYR A 567 29.38 -5.12 -27.10
CA TYR A 567 30.49 -4.66 -27.93
C TYR A 567 31.83 -4.74 -27.23
N ILE A 568 31.90 -4.43 -25.93
CA ILE A 568 33.16 -4.47 -25.19
C ILE A 568 33.39 -5.88 -24.67
N LEU A 569 32.50 -6.41 -23.82
CA LEU A 569 32.73 -7.70 -23.17
C LEU A 569 32.72 -8.84 -24.18
N GLN A 570 31.65 -8.96 -24.97
CA GLN A 570 31.58 -9.98 -26.02
C GLN A 570 32.64 -9.76 -27.12
N GLY A 571 33.02 -8.50 -27.40
CA GLY A 571 34.10 -8.18 -28.32
C GLY A 571 35.47 -8.69 -27.85
N ILE A 572 35.80 -8.50 -26.56
CA ILE A 572 37.02 -9.03 -25.95
C ILE A 572 37.04 -10.55 -26.03
N VAL A 573 35.95 -11.22 -25.60
CA VAL A 573 35.86 -12.69 -25.63
C VAL A 573 36.00 -13.23 -27.07
N SER A 574 35.35 -12.58 -28.04
CA SER A 574 35.41 -12.97 -29.45
C SER A 574 36.81 -12.74 -30.04
N SER A 575 37.48 -11.66 -29.65
CA SER A 575 38.83 -11.32 -30.11
C SER A 575 39.87 -12.32 -29.60
N VAL A 576 39.79 -12.71 -28.32
CA VAL A 576 40.65 -13.77 -27.76
C VAL A 576 40.42 -15.09 -28.49
N SER A 577 39.16 -15.47 -28.70
CA SER A 577 38.80 -16.69 -29.43
C SER A 577 39.33 -16.66 -30.87
N TYR A 578 39.23 -15.52 -31.55
CA TYR A 578 39.77 -15.33 -32.89
C TYR A 578 41.30 -15.44 -32.92
N LEU A 579 42.00 -14.81 -31.98
CA LEU A 579 43.47 -14.87 -31.91
C LEU A 579 43.98 -16.28 -31.66
N ILE A 580 43.32 -17.05 -30.79
CA ILE A 580 43.66 -18.46 -30.54
C ILE A 580 43.44 -19.28 -31.81
N ASN A 581 42.27 -19.18 -32.45
CA ASN A 581 41.98 -19.91 -33.68
C ASN A 581 42.90 -19.51 -34.84
N PHE A 582 43.24 -18.22 -34.95
CA PHE A 582 44.19 -17.72 -35.92
C PHE A 582 45.59 -18.30 -35.68
N SER A 583 46.06 -18.30 -34.43
CA SER A 583 47.37 -18.87 -34.08
C SER A 583 47.40 -20.38 -34.32
N ALA A 584 46.32 -21.10 -33.97
CA ALA A 584 46.19 -22.52 -34.20
C ALA A 584 46.18 -22.87 -35.69
N THR A 585 45.43 -22.14 -36.51
CA THR A 585 45.38 -22.35 -37.97
C THR A 585 46.70 -22.01 -38.66
N LYS A 586 47.36 -20.91 -38.26
CA LYS A 586 48.72 -20.57 -38.74
C LYS A 586 49.75 -21.61 -38.32
N GLY A 587 49.70 -22.08 -37.07
CA GLY A 587 50.55 -23.16 -36.56
C GLY A 587 50.33 -24.47 -37.33
N ALA A 588 49.09 -24.85 -37.55
CA ALA A 588 48.75 -26.04 -38.34
C ALA A 588 49.29 -25.94 -39.79
N ASN A 589 49.14 -24.77 -40.43
CA ASN A 589 49.63 -24.54 -41.79
C ASN A 589 51.17 -24.54 -41.89
N ALA A 590 51.90 -24.32 -40.79
CA ALA A 590 53.35 -24.46 -40.77
C ALA A 590 53.80 -25.92 -40.93
N HIS A 591 52.93 -26.89 -40.59
CA HIS A 591 53.17 -28.31 -40.82
C HIS A 591 52.66 -28.76 -42.21
N ASN A 592 53.36 -28.35 -43.27
CA ASN A 592 52.94 -28.60 -44.65
C ASN A 592 53.48 -29.90 -45.30
N GLY A 593 54.11 -30.80 -44.53
CA GLY A 593 54.60 -32.10 -44.99
C GLY A 593 55.87 -32.07 -45.86
N LYS A 594 56.43 -30.89 -46.16
CA LYS A 594 57.66 -30.77 -46.97
C LYS A 594 58.89 -30.98 -46.09
N MET A 595 59.48 -32.18 -46.17
CA MET A 595 60.65 -32.59 -45.38
C MET A 595 61.84 -31.62 -45.46
N GLN A 596 62.05 -30.97 -46.61
CA GLN A 596 63.14 -30.00 -46.77
C GLN A 596 63.00 -28.80 -45.81
N ILE A 597 61.77 -28.33 -45.60
CA ILE A 597 61.50 -27.18 -44.72
C ILE A 597 61.77 -27.56 -43.27
N TYR A 598 61.39 -28.77 -42.85
CA TYR A 598 61.66 -29.26 -41.50
C TYR A 598 63.16 -29.41 -41.24
N GLY A 599 63.92 -29.93 -42.21
CA GLY A 599 65.38 -30.01 -42.13
C GLY A 599 66.03 -28.63 -41.97
N THR A 600 65.61 -27.65 -42.77
CA THR A 600 66.10 -26.27 -42.67
C THR A 600 65.77 -25.63 -41.32
N ILE A 601 64.55 -25.79 -40.81
CA ILE A 601 64.15 -25.25 -39.50
C ILE A 601 64.95 -25.93 -38.37
N ALA A 602 65.18 -27.24 -38.44
CA ALA A 602 65.99 -27.96 -37.45
C ALA A 602 67.45 -27.48 -37.45
N LEU A 603 68.05 -27.23 -38.62
CA LEU A 603 69.39 -26.68 -38.75
C LEU A 603 69.48 -25.25 -38.20
N ILE A 604 68.53 -24.38 -38.54
CA ILE A 604 68.45 -23.02 -38.02
C ILE A 604 68.23 -23.05 -36.50
N GLY A 605 67.36 -23.92 -36.01
CA GLY A 605 67.09 -24.12 -34.59
C GLY A 605 68.34 -24.60 -33.85
N LEU A 606 69.07 -25.58 -34.40
CA LEU A 606 70.33 -26.05 -33.85
C LEU A 606 71.38 -24.94 -33.83
N ALA A 607 71.52 -24.18 -34.92
CA ALA A 607 72.44 -23.05 -34.98
C ALA A 607 72.06 -21.98 -33.95
N ALA A 608 70.78 -21.65 -33.81
CA ALA A 608 70.30 -20.70 -32.81
C ALA A 608 70.57 -21.20 -31.39
N VAL A 609 70.30 -22.49 -31.10
CA VAL A 609 70.61 -23.11 -29.81
C VAL A 609 72.12 -23.08 -29.56
N LEU A 610 72.96 -23.41 -30.54
CA LEU A 610 74.42 -23.34 -30.40
C LEU A 610 74.92 -21.93 -30.17
N VAL A 611 74.36 -20.92 -30.84
CA VAL A 611 74.67 -19.51 -30.58
C VAL A 611 74.26 -19.11 -29.17
N ILE A 612 73.04 -19.47 -28.76
CA ILE A 612 72.55 -19.22 -27.39
C ILE A 612 73.45 -19.94 -26.37
N PHE A 613 73.85 -21.18 -26.63
CA PHE A 613 74.65 -22.02 -25.75
C PHE A 613 76.12 -21.55 -25.67
N ALA A 614 76.68 -21.08 -26.79
CA ALA A 614 78.00 -20.44 -26.82
C ALA A 614 77.98 -19.09 -26.10
N TRP A 615 76.88 -18.34 -26.20
CA TRP A 615 76.72 -17.07 -25.51
C TRP A 615 76.44 -17.23 -24.01
N THR A 616 75.82 -18.33 -23.60
CA THR A 616 75.45 -18.62 -22.19
C THR A 616 76.43 -19.56 -21.46
N GLY A 617 77.44 -20.11 -22.15
CA GLY A 617 78.66 -20.67 -21.52
C GLY A 617 78.69 -22.19 -21.22
N GLY A 618 78.22 -23.06 -22.13
CA GLY A 618 78.20 -24.52 -21.91
C GLY A 618 79.45 -25.33 -22.31
N TYR A 619 80.47 -25.31 -21.45
CA TYR A 619 81.64 -26.21 -21.21
C TYR A 619 82.24 -27.19 -22.26
N VAL A 620 83.40 -26.80 -22.81
CA VAL A 620 84.65 -27.62 -22.83
C VAL A 620 85.80 -26.65 -22.49
N ARG A 621 86.28 -26.70 -21.23
CA ARG A 621 87.42 -25.98 -20.60
C ARG A 621 87.74 -24.55 -21.03
#